data_AF-A0A6M3LDF6-F1
#
_entry.id   AF-A0A6M3LDF6-F1
#
_cell.length_a   1.000
_cell.length_b   1.000
_cell.length_c   1.000
_cell.angle_alpha   90.00
_cell.angle_beta   90.00
_cell.angle_gamma   90.00
#
_symmetry.space_group_name_H-M   'P 1'
#
loop_
_entity.id
_entity.type
_entity.pdbx_description
1 polymer ?
#
loop_
_entity_poly.entity_id
_entity_poly.type
_entity_poly.pdbx_seq_one_letter_code
_entity_poly.pdbx_strand_id
1 'polypeptide(L)'
;AKQRGNRSGLRPFKPGQSGNPKGRPPKVRCIPDILRKIGEEPGTRDGEHTKLNVVMRKVFEFALAGKAWAVEFIAERTEGKAIERIEQDGEWRITWTPLADTRRTQGSGGSTNAERDSE
;
A
#
# COMPACT_ATOMS: atom_id res chain seq x y z
N ALA A 1 -3.70 14.00 27.80
CA ALA A 1 -2.95 15.13 27.21
C ALA A 1 -3.03 15.06 25.69
N LYS A 2 -3.40 16.15 25.01
CA LYS A 2 -3.50 16.23 23.54
C LYS A 2 -2.09 16.39 22.97
N GLN A 3 -1.64 15.49 22.09
CA GLN A 3 -0.29 15.53 21.50
C GLN A 3 0.01 16.93 20.94
N ARG A 4 1.10 17.56 21.43
CA ARG A 4 1.64 18.82 20.90
C ARG A 4 2.38 18.49 19.61
N GLY A 5 1.67 18.53 18.49
CA GLY A 5 2.24 18.22 17.18
C GLY A 5 3.24 19.28 16.73
N ASN A 6 4.46 18.85 16.37
CA ASN A 6 5.34 19.66 15.52
C ASN A 6 4.70 19.77 14.14
N ARG A 7 3.97 20.86 13.89
CA ARG A 7 3.22 21.13 12.65
C ARG A 7 4.06 21.85 11.59
N SER A 8 5.34 22.09 11.84
CA SER A 8 6.20 22.77 10.87
C SER A 8 6.34 21.90 9.62
N GLY A 9 5.94 22.43 8.46
CA GLY A 9 6.04 21.75 7.16
C GLY A 9 4.92 20.77 6.79
N LEU A 10 3.98 20.46 7.69
CA LEU A 10 2.86 19.54 7.39
C LEU A 10 1.62 20.33 6.95
N ARG A 11 1.03 19.95 5.80
CA ARG A 11 -0.28 20.44 5.37
C ARG A 11 -1.38 19.56 5.98
N PRO A 12 -2.22 20.09 6.90
CA PRO A 12 -3.33 19.31 7.45
C PRO A 12 -4.27 18.83 6.36
N PHE A 13 -4.85 17.63 6.52
CA PHE A 13 -5.95 17.20 5.67
C PHE A 13 -7.09 18.22 5.74
N LYS A 14 -7.64 18.60 4.58
CA LYS A 14 -8.75 19.56 4.54
C LYS A 14 -9.98 18.92 5.19
N PRO A 15 -10.60 19.55 6.20
CA PRO A 15 -11.84 19.03 6.79
C PRO A 15 -12.90 18.80 5.71
N GLY A 16 -13.53 17.63 5.70
CA GLY A 16 -14.52 17.25 4.68
C GLY A 16 -13.94 16.73 3.35
N GLN A 17 -12.62 16.74 3.17
CA GLN A 17 -11.97 16.11 2.02
C GLN A 17 -11.22 14.85 2.48
N SER A 18 -11.51 13.71 1.83
CA SER A 18 -10.75 12.48 2.04
C SER A 18 -9.27 12.70 1.74
N GLY A 19 -8.38 12.18 2.58
CA GLY A 19 -6.93 12.18 2.35
C GLY A 19 -6.51 11.41 1.08
N ASN A 20 -7.41 10.57 0.55
CA ASN A 20 -7.32 10.00 -0.79
C ASN A 20 -8.54 10.44 -1.63
N PRO A 21 -8.46 11.61 -2.31
CA PRO A 21 -9.59 12.18 -3.05
C PRO A 21 -10.06 11.31 -4.21
N LYS A 22 -9.16 10.51 -4.80
CA LYS A 22 -9.49 9.59 -5.92
C LYS A 22 -9.94 8.21 -5.43
N GLY A 23 -9.92 7.97 -4.12
CA GLY A 23 -10.36 6.73 -3.50
C GLY A 23 -9.67 5.50 -4.08
N ARG A 24 -10.39 4.37 -4.05
CA ARG A 24 -9.99 3.15 -4.77
C ARG A 24 -10.11 3.41 -6.28
N PRO A 25 -9.13 3.00 -7.11
CA PRO A 25 -9.25 3.07 -8.56
C PRO A 25 -10.58 2.47 -9.06
N PRO A 26 -11.17 3.04 -10.13
CA PRO A 26 -12.46 2.59 -10.64
C PRO A 26 -12.43 1.09 -10.98
N LYS A 27 -13.53 0.41 -10.64
CA LYS A 27 -13.67 -1.07 -10.62
C LYS A 27 -13.41 -1.78 -11.95
N VAL A 28 -13.24 -1.04 -13.05
CA VAL A 28 -13.16 -1.61 -14.41
C VAL A 28 -11.76 -2.13 -14.75
N ARG A 29 -10.73 -1.81 -13.95
CA ARG A 29 -9.32 -2.14 -14.24
C ARG A 29 -8.64 -3.04 -13.18
N CYS A 30 -9.36 -3.51 -12.18
CA CYS A 30 -8.78 -4.30 -11.10
C CYS A 30 -9.11 -5.79 -11.30
N ILE A 31 -8.10 -6.66 -11.17
CA ILE A 31 -8.24 -8.13 -11.26
C ILE A 31 -9.40 -8.68 -10.41
N PRO A 32 -9.60 -8.27 -9.13
CA PRO A 32 -10.70 -8.78 -8.31
C PRO A 32 -12.09 -8.49 -8.88
N ASP A 33 -12.24 -7.39 -9.62
CA ASP A 33 -13.51 -6.99 -10.20
C ASP A 33 -13.82 -7.80 -11.47
N ILE A 34 -12.79 -8.11 -12.26
CA ILE A 34 -12.91 -9.03 -13.41
C ILE A 34 -13.27 -10.44 -12.93
N LEU A 35 -12.58 -10.94 -11.90
CA LEU A 35 -12.86 -12.26 -11.32
C LEU A 35 -14.27 -12.33 -10.74
N ARG A 36 -14.75 -11.27 -10.07
CA ARG A 36 -16.12 -11.21 -9.59
C ARG A 36 -17.13 -11.27 -10.74
N LYS A 37 -16.90 -10.51 -11.81
CA LYS A 37 -17.77 -10.53 -13.01
C LYS A 37 -17.84 -11.93 -13.62
N ILE A 38 -16.69 -12.59 -13.79
CA ILE A 38 -16.64 -13.97 -14.29
C ILE A 38 -17.36 -14.93 -13.33
N GLY A 39 -17.20 -14.74 -12.01
CA GLY A 39 -17.84 -15.57 -10.99
C GLY A 39 -19.37 -15.48 -10.98
N GLU A 40 -19.94 -14.36 -11.41
CA GLU A 40 -21.39 -14.12 -11.54
C GLU A 40 -22.00 -14.74 -12.81
N GLU A 41 -21.18 -15.13 -13.78
CA GLU A 41 -21.66 -15.78 -15.01
C GLU A 41 -22.25 -17.18 -14.73
N PRO A 42 -23.16 -17.67 -15.59
CA PRO A 42 -23.66 -19.05 -15.52
C PRO A 42 -22.52 -20.08 -15.55
N GLY A 43 -22.51 -20.99 -14.57
CA GLY A 43 -21.54 -22.07 -14.43
C GLY A 43 -22.06 -23.45 -14.83
N THR A 44 -23.39 -23.61 -14.91
CA THR A 44 -24.06 -24.81 -15.42
C THR A 44 -24.74 -24.53 -16.75
N ARG A 45 -24.94 -25.56 -17.58
CA ARG A 45 -25.63 -25.43 -18.88
C ARG A 45 -27.05 -24.86 -18.71
N ASP A 46 -27.70 -25.23 -17.62
CA ASP A 46 -29.07 -24.85 -17.30
C ASP A 46 -29.15 -23.48 -16.59
N GLY A 47 -28.00 -22.86 -16.28
CA GLY A 47 -27.92 -21.52 -15.68
C GLY A 47 -28.32 -21.42 -14.20
N GLU A 48 -28.68 -22.53 -13.56
CA GLU A 48 -29.14 -22.57 -12.17
C GLU A 48 -28.09 -22.07 -11.17
N HIS A 49 -26.81 -22.26 -11.48
CA HIS A 49 -25.71 -21.89 -10.59
C HIS A 49 -24.69 -21.03 -11.31
N THR A 50 -24.20 -19.99 -10.62
CA THR A 50 -23.07 -19.19 -11.10
C THR A 50 -21.77 -19.99 -11.01
N LYS A 51 -20.77 -19.62 -11.80
CA LYS A 51 -19.44 -20.27 -11.76
C LYS A 51 -18.86 -20.29 -10.36
N LEU A 52 -19.03 -19.19 -9.60
CA LEU A 52 -18.56 -19.12 -8.22
C LEU A 52 -19.26 -20.16 -7.33
N ASN A 53 -20.58 -20.34 -7.48
CA ASN A 53 -21.33 -21.33 -6.71
C ASN A 53 -20.86 -22.76 -7.02
N VAL A 54 -20.68 -23.10 -8.29
CA VAL A 54 -20.17 -24.40 -8.73
C VAL A 54 -18.79 -24.68 -8.15
N VAL A 55 -17.88 -23.70 -8.18
CA VAL A 55 -16.53 -23.83 -7.60
C VAL A 55 -16.62 -24.05 -6.09
N MET A 56 -17.43 -23.28 -5.37
CA MET A 56 -17.56 -23.43 -3.91
C MET A 56 -18.14 -24.79 -3.51
N ARG A 57 -19.12 -25.32 -4.28
CA ARG A 57 -19.61 -26.68 -4.07
C ARG A 57 -18.50 -27.74 -4.22
N LYS A 58 -17.62 -27.58 -5.22
CA LYS A 58 -16.45 -28.46 -5.36
C LYS A 58 -15.47 -28.35 -4.21
N VAL A 59 -15.28 -27.17 -3.64
CA VAL A 59 -14.44 -27.01 -2.43
C VAL A 59 -15.03 -27.80 -1.26
N PHE A 60 -16.35 -27.77 -1.07
CA PHE A 60 -17.00 -28.61 -0.05
C PHE A 60 -16.82 -30.10 -0.32
N GLU A 61 -16.94 -30.57 -1.58
CA GLU A 61 -16.65 -31.96 -1.92
C GLU A 61 -15.20 -32.35 -1.57
N PHE A 62 -14.21 -31.49 -1.85
CA PHE A 62 -12.82 -31.74 -1.48
C PHE A 62 -12.61 -31.76 0.04
N ALA A 63 -13.30 -30.90 0.79
CA ALA A 63 -13.27 -30.92 2.24
C ALA A 63 -13.85 -32.23 2.80
N LEU A 64 -14.99 -32.68 2.27
CA LEU A 64 -15.60 -33.98 2.63
C LEU A 64 -14.69 -35.16 2.26
N ALA A 65 -13.92 -35.05 1.18
CA ALA A 65 -12.89 -36.03 0.79
C ALA A 65 -11.61 -35.96 1.65
N GLY A 66 -11.55 -35.08 2.66
CA GLY A 66 -10.43 -34.98 3.59
C GLY A 66 -9.23 -34.18 3.07
N LYS A 67 -9.40 -33.32 2.05
CA LYS A 67 -8.31 -32.44 1.58
C LYS A 67 -8.10 -31.31 2.58
N ALA A 68 -6.97 -31.33 3.29
CA ALA A 68 -6.64 -30.37 4.35
C ALA A 68 -6.76 -28.89 3.89
N TRP A 69 -6.26 -28.55 2.71
CA TRP A 69 -6.34 -27.18 2.17
C TRP A 69 -7.78 -26.68 1.99
N ALA A 70 -8.73 -27.58 1.68
CA ALA A 70 -10.13 -27.21 1.47
C ALA A 70 -10.84 -26.99 2.81
N VAL A 71 -10.53 -27.83 3.81
CA VAL A 71 -11.01 -27.65 5.19
C VAL A 71 -10.47 -26.34 5.77
N GLU A 72 -9.18 -26.09 5.62
CA GLU A 72 -8.54 -24.84 6.04
C GLU A 72 -9.17 -23.62 5.34
N PHE A 73 -9.31 -23.68 4.01
CA PHE A 73 -9.94 -22.60 3.25
C PHE A 73 -11.34 -22.26 3.77
N ILE A 74 -12.18 -23.26 4.07
CA ILE A 74 -13.52 -23.05 4.62
C ILE A 74 -13.42 -22.45 6.02
N ALA A 75 -12.63 -23.03 6.92
CA ALA A 75 -12.47 -22.55 8.29
C ALA A 75 -11.99 -21.10 8.35
N GLU A 76 -11.04 -20.70 7.49
CA GLU A 76 -10.56 -19.33 7.44
C GLU A 76 -11.58 -18.31 6.94
N ARG A 77 -12.60 -18.74 6.20
CA ARG A 77 -13.68 -17.86 5.73
C ARG A 77 -14.86 -17.81 6.71
N THR A 78 -15.06 -18.85 7.54
CA THR A 78 -16.14 -18.89 8.53
C THR A 78 -15.71 -18.44 9.92
N GLU A 79 -14.60 -18.99 10.43
CA GLU A 79 -14.09 -18.74 11.79
C GLU A 79 -12.96 -17.71 11.82
N GLY A 80 -12.35 -17.44 10.65
CA GLY A 80 -11.18 -16.57 10.52
C GLY A 80 -9.86 -17.30 10.80
N LYS A 81 -8.74 -16.62 10.55
CA LYS A 81 -7.41 -17.12 10.91
C LYS A 81 -7.10 -16.76 12.36
N ALA A 82 -6.39 -17.65 13.05
CA ALA A 82 -5.79 -17.33 14.34
C ALA A 82 -4.82 -16.15 14.19
N ILE A 83 -4.74 -15.31 15.22
CA ILE A 83 -3.81 -14.18 15.25
C ILE A 83 -2.38 -14.73 15.26
N GLU A 84 -1.64 -14.49 14.19
CA GLU A 84 -0.22 -14.80 14.12
C GLU A 84 0.55 -13.77 14.98
N ARG A 85 1.23 -14.26 16.02
CA ARG A 85 2.11 -13.44 16.85
C ARG A 85 3.52 -13.54 16.29
N ILE A 86 4.02 -12.43 15.76
CA ILE A 86 5.40 -12.32 15.30
C ILE A 86 6.20 -11.66 16.42
N GLU A 87 7.15 -12.40 17.00
CA GLU A 87 8.17 -11.84 17.89
C GLU A 87 9.24 -11.16 17.02
N GLN A 88 9.41 -9.85 17.18
CA GLN A 88 10.42 -9.09 16.45
C GLN A 88 11.62 -8.81 17.35
N ASP A 89 12.65 -9.64 17.25
CA ASP A 89 13.95 -9.40 17.85
C ASP A 89 14.82 -8.59 16.89
N GLY A 90 14.73 -7.26 16.98
CA GLY A 90 15.52 -6.34 16.16
C GLY A 90 16.58 -5.61 16.97
N GLU A 91 17.86 -5.85 16.67
CA GLU A 91 18.96 -5.01 17.16
C GLU A 91 18.98 -3.67 16.40
N TRP A 92 18.65 -2.58 17.09
CA TRP A 92 18.68 -1.25 16.49
C TRP A 92 20.13 -0.75 16.34
N ARG A 93 20.70 -0.86 15.15
CA ARG A 93 22.00 -0.23 14.83
C ARG A 93 21.79 1.20 14.32
N ILE A 94 21.94 2.18 15.20
CA ILE A 94 21.87 3.61 14.85
C ILE A 94 23.26 4.06 14.37
N THR A 95 23.42 4.31 13.06
CA THR A 95 24.62 4.96 12.52
C THR A 95 24.37 6.45 12.38
N TRP A 96 25.07 7.26 13.18
CA TRP A 96 25.05 8.71 13.01
C TRP A 96 26.11 9.12 11.97
N THR A 97 25.66 9.70 10.86
CA THR A 97 26.56 10.33 9.88
C THR A 97 26.57 11.83 10.12
N PRO A 98 27.72 12.43 10.50
CA PRO A 98 27.83 13.88 10.63
C PRO A 98 27.57 14.57 9.28
N LEU A 99 26.70 15.58 9.27
CA LEU A 99 26.60 16.52 8.16
C LEU A 99 27.81 17.45 8.23
N ALA A 100 28.74 17.32 7.28
CA ALA A 100 29.95 18.13 7.23
C ALA A 100 29.61 19.65 7.17
N ASP A 101 30.24 20.40 8.08
CA ASP A 101 30.14 21.85 8.25
C ASP A 101 30.72 22.58 7.01
N THR A 102 29.85 23.03 6.11
CA THR A 102 30.25 23.88 4.97
C THR A 102 30.46 25.31 5.42
N ARG A 103 31.57 25.59 6.13
CA ARG A 103 32.04 26.97 6.30
C ARG A 103 32.73 27.44 5.02
N ARG A 104 31.97 28.21 4.25
CA ARG A 104 32.39 29.02 3.10
C ARG A 104 33.53 29.97 3.51
N THR A 105 34.77 29.59 3.22
CA THR A 105 35.89 30.53 3.08
C THR A 105 35.80 31.19 1.71
N GLN A 106 35.39 32.45 1.66
CA GLN A 106 35.67 33.35 0.54
C GLN A 106 36.53 34.50 1.10
N GLY A 107 37.86 34.35 0.98
CA GLY A 107 38.78 35.50 0.93
C GLY A 107 38.67 36.13 -0.47
N SER A 108 38.44 37.43 -0.62
CA SER A 108 39.38 38.55 -0.46
C SER A 108 40.47 38.63 -1.54
N GLY A 109 40.31 39.61 -2.46
CA GLY A 109 41.32 40.11 -3.41
C GLY A 109 40.91 39.91 -4.87
N GLY A 110 40.88 40.89 -5.77
CA GLY A 110 41.29 42.30 -5.78
C GLY A 110 40.96 42.90 -7.16
N SER A 111 40.96 44.23 -7.25
CA SER A 111 40.75 45.10 -8.42
C SER A 111 41.79 44.85 -9.54
N THR A 112 41.76 45.35 -10.79
CA THR A 112 41.13 46.47 -11.54
C THR A 112 41.42 46.17 -13.02
N ASN A 113 40.62 46.66 -13.97
CA ASN A 113 41.08 47.60 -15.00
C ASN A 113 39.94 48.13 -15.86
N ALA A 114 39.99 49.44 -16.07
CA ALA A 114 39.14 50.23 -16.94
C ALA A 114 40.00 50.73 -18.11
N GLU A 115 39.56 50.50 -19.35
CA GLU A 115 39.93 51.21 -20.57
C GLU A 115 38.88 50.83 -21.63
N ARG A 116 38.01 51.77 -22.06
CA ARG A 116 38.17 52.70 -23.19
C ARG A 116 38.38 51.99 -24.53
N ASP A 117 37.34 51.96 -25.38
CA ASP A 117 37.28 52.73 -26.64
C ASP A 117 36.14 52.27 -27.59
N SER A 118 35.54 53.26 -28.28
CA SER A 118 34.74 53.22 -29.54
C SER A 118 33.41 52.43 -29.55
N GLU A 119 32.24 52.95 -29.95
CA GLU A 119 31.82 54.11 -30.79
C GLU A 119 30.62 54.86 -30.18
#